data_AF-A0AAU2YXI4-F1
#
_entry.id   AF-A0AAU2YXI4-F1
#
_cell.length_a   1.000
_cell.length_b   1.000
_cell.length_c   1.000
_cell.angle_alpha   90.00
_cell.angle_beta   90.00
_cell.angle_gamma   90.00
#
_symmetry.space_group_name_H-M   'P 1'
#
loop_
_entity.id
_entity.type
_entity.pdbx_description
1 polymer ?
#
loop_
_entity_poly.entity_id
_entity_poly.type
_entity_poly.pdbx_seq_one_letter_code
_entity_poly.pdbx_strand_id
1 'polypeptide(L)' 'MLTEVTATRYVTPLREGGSLPGIVEADDLGTYVMKSPTWSR' A
#
# COMPACT_ATOMS: atom_id res chain seq x y z
N MET A 1 -3.23 -14.21 -14.62
CA MET A 1 -4.33 -13.80 -13.73
C MET A 1 -3.68 -13.18 -12.51
N LEU A 2 -4.08 -11.98 -12.09
CA LEU A 2 -3.61 -11.41 -10.82
C LEU A 2 -4.59 -11.81 -9.71
N THR A 3 -4.05 -12.07 -8.51
CA THR A 3 -4.85 -12.29 -7.31
C THR A 3 -5.24 -10.94 -6.73
N GLU A 4 -6.52 -10.76 -6.44
CA GLU A 4 -7.03 -9.59 -5.72
C GLU A 4 -7.14 -9.94 -4.23
N VAL A 5 -6.69 -9.03 -3.37
CA VAL A 5 -6.69 -9.18 -1.91
C VAL A 5 -7.11 -7.87 -1.27
N THR A 6 -7.76 -7.94 -0.10
CA THR A 6 -8.26 -6.75 0.59
C THR A 6 -7.26 -6.27 1.62
N ALA A 7 -6.81 -5.01 1.53
CA ALA A 7 -5.97 -4.41 2.56
C ALA A 7 -6.78 -4.22 3.87
N THR A 8 -6.28 -4.74 4.98
CA THR A 8 -6.95 -4.75 6.29
C THR A 8 -6.36 -3.72 7.25
N ARG A 9 -5.06 -3.42 7.16
CA ARG A 9 -4.36 -2.51 8.07
C ARG A 9 -3.21 -1.76 7.40
N TYR A 10 -3.07 -0.48 7.74
CA TYR A 10 -1.88 0.31 7.40
C TYR A 10 -0.85 0.22 8.53
N VAL A 11 0.35 -0.28 8.23
CA VAL A 11 1.38 -0.60 9.23
C VAL A 11 2.36 0.56 9.39
N THR A 12 3.03 0.95 8.31
CA THR A 12 4.10 1.96 8.33
C THR A 12 3.98 2.91 7.15
N PRO A 13 3.90 4.23 7.38
CA PRO A 13 4.05 5.22 6.31
C PRO A 13 5.52 5.29 5.88
N LEU A 14 5.81 5.03 4.60
CA LEU A 14 7.11 5.29 4.01
C LEU A 14 7.14 6.76 3.59
N ARG A 15 8.06 7.55 4.17
CA ARG A 15 8.20 8.98 3.85
C ARG A 15 9.38 9.19 2.91
N GLU A 16 9.11 9.28 1.62
CA GLU A 16 10.06 9.78 0.63
C GLU A 16 9.33 10.76 -0.30
N GLY A 17 9.77 12.03 -0.28
CA GLY A 17 9.39 13.09 -1.21
C GLY A 17 7.93 13.11 -1.67
N GLY A 18 7.03 13.78 -0.93
CA GLY A 18 5.67 14.14 -1.38
C GLY A 18 4.67 13.00 -1.64
N SER A 19 5.14 11.76 -1.80
CA SER A 19 4.33 10.55 -1.90
C SER A 19 4.24 9.86 -0.53
N LEU A 20 3.10 9.22 -0.25
CA LEU A 20 2.86 8.45 0.97
C LEU A 20 2.62 6.98 0.63
N PRO A 21 3.63 6.27 0.07
CA PRO A 21 3.53 4.82 -0.02
C PRO A 21 3.49 4.22 1.38
N GLY A 22 2.75 3.13 1.53
CA GLY A 22 2.52 2.51 2.83
C GLY A 22 2.64 1.01 2.76
N ILE A 23 3.11 0.41 3.85
CA ILE A 23 3.00 -1.04 4.04
C ILE A 23 1.60 -1.34 4.56
N VAL A 24 0.91 -2.28 3.90
CA VAL A 24 -0.41 -2.76 4.30
C VAL A 24 -0.39 -4.27 4.55
N GLU A 25 -1.13 -4.71 5.57
CA GLU A 25 -1.50 -6.11 5.73
C GLU A 25 -2.77 -6.38 4.92
N ALA A 26 -2.92 -7.60 4.42
CA ALA A 26 -4.10 -8.05 3.69
C ALA A 26 -4.79 -9.24 4.34
N ASP A 27 -5.99 -9.57 3.86
CA ASP A 27 -6.82 -10.69 4.33
C ASP A 27 -6.22 -12.07 4.07
N ASP A 28 -5.28 -12.17 3.14
CA ASP A 28 -4.49 -13.37 2.84
C ASP A 28 -3.29 -13.60 3.77
N LEU A 29 -3.18 -12.81 4.86
CA LEU A 29 -2.06 -12.79 5.80
C LEU A 29 -0.73 -12.29 5.19
N GLY A 30 -0.78 -11.73 3.98
CA GLY A 30 0.35 -11.12 3.29
C GLY A 30 0.61 -9.68 3.74
N THR A 31 1.83 -9.21 3.47
CA THR A 31 2.24 -7.80 3.66
C THR A 31 2.64 -7.21 2.31
N TYR A 32 2.05 -6.09 1.94
CA TYR A 32 2.15 -5.48 0.62
C TYR A 32 2.57 -4.01 0.69
N VAL A 33 3.21 -3.53 -0.37
CA VAL A 33 3.50 -2.09 -0.54
C VAL A 33 2.39 -1.46 -1.37
N MET A 34 1.62 -0.59 -0.76
CA MET A 34 0.62 0.22 -1.43
C MET A 34 1.28 1.49 -1.99
N LYS A 35 1.18 1.66 -3.31
CA LYS A 35 1.53 2.92 -3.97
C LYS A 35 0.35 3.88 -3.83
N SER A 36 0.55 5.04 -3.17
CA SER A 36 -0.44 6.11 -3.22
C SER A 36 -0.52 6.65 -4.66
N PRO A 37 -1.71 6.86 -5.24
CA PRO A 37 -1.84 7.58 -6.49
C PRO A 37 -1.55 9.07 -6.21
N THR A 38 -0.27 9.44 -6.20
CA THR A 38 0.09 10.85 -6.35
C THR A 38 -0.28 11.22 -7.78
N TRP A 39 -1.33 12.02 -7.93
CA TRP A 39 -1.68 12.65 -9.20
C TRP A 39 -0.53 13.58 -9.58
N SER A 40 0.36 13.15 -10.49
CA SER A 40 1.10 14.14 -11.27
C SER A 40 0.09 14.80 -12.21
N ARG A 41 -0.33 16.01 -11.86
CA ARG A 41 -0.49 17.01 -12.90
C ARG A 41 0.89 17.48 -13.32
#